data_AF-A0A358IG78-F1
#
_entry.id   AF-A0A358IG78-F1
#
_cell.length_a   1.000
_cell.length_b   1.000
_cell.length_c   1.000
_cell.angle_alpha   90.00
_cell.angle_beta   90.00
_cell.angle_gamma   90.00
#
_symmetry.space_group_name_H-M   'P 1'
#
loop_
_entity.id
_entity.type
_entity.pdbx_description
1 polymer ?
#
loop_
_entity_poly.entity_id
_entity_poly.type
_entity_poly.pdbx_seq_one_letter_code
_entity_poly.pdbx_strand_id
1 'polypeptide(L)'
;MPSYSSVISTSRDRSGNDPIFIWNGEARARAAAGEDILNATIGALMNDDGTLGSLPTVIETFKTLTGPKVGGYAPISGLPAY
;
A
#
# COMPACT_ATOMS: atom_id res chain seq x y z
N MET A 1 33.36 -16.41 -2.48
CA MET A 1 33.29 -15.83 -1.12
C MET A 1 32.10 -16.48 -0.42
N PRO A 2 32.24 -17.07 0.78
CA PRO A 2 31.08 -17.54 1.53
C PRO A 2 30.26 -16.33 1.96
N SER A 3 28.97 -16.30 1.61
CA SER A 3 28.03 -15.31 2.11
C SER A 3 27.60 -15.71 3.52
N TYR A 4 28.07 -14.98 4.53
CA TYR A 4 27.63 -15.18 5.91
C TYR A 4 26.33 -14.41 6.13
N SER A 5 25.25 -15.13 6.39
CA SER A 5 23.94 -14.57 6.72
C SER A 5 23.59 -14.88 8.17
N SER A 6 23.23 -13.85 8.94
CA SER A 6 22.68 -13.97 10.29
C SER A 6 21.23 -14.50 10.29
N VAL A 7 20.64 -14.67 9.11
CA VAL A 7 19.30 -15.20 8.92
C VAL A 7 19.33 -16.73 8.98
N ILE A 8 18.35 -17.32 9.66
CA ILE A 8 18.14 -18.78 9.69
C ILE A 8 17.99 -19.32 8.26
N SER A 9 18.46 -20.54 8.02
CA SER A 9 18.55 -21.13 6.67
C SER A 9 17.24 -21.08 5.88
N THR A 10 16.10 -21.34 6.53
CA THR A 10 14.77 -21.37 5.91
C THR A 10 14.24 -20.02 5.45
N SER A 11 14.92 -18.92 5.77
CA SER A 11 14.50 -17.55 5.40
C SER A 11 15.49 -16.86 4.47
N ARG A 12 16.56 -17.53 4.03
CA ARG A 12 17.63 -16.92 3.24
C ARG A 12 17.23 -16.60 1.80
N ASP A 13 16.28 -17.35 1.23
CA ASP A 13 15.91 -17.25 -0.19
C ASP A 13 14.64 -16.41 -0.43
N ARG A 14 14.34 -15.45 0.45
CA ARG A 14 13.19 -14.54 0.33
C ARG A 14 13.63 -13.23 -0.30
N SER A 15 13.55 -13.11 -1.63
CA SER A 15 13.83 -11.87 -2.36
C SER A 15 12.69 -10.85 -2.22
N GLY A 16 13.01 -9.55 -2.14
CA GLY A 16 12.04 -8.46 -2.01
C GLY A 16 11.78 -7.64 -3.28
N ASN A 17 12.26 -8.08 -4.44
CA ASN A 17 12.13 -7.32 -5.70
C ASN A 17 10.77 -7.58 -6.35
N ASP A 18 9.73 -6.92 -5.85
CA ASP A 18 8.37 -7.03 -6.38
C ASP A 18 8.21 -6.17 -7.67
N PRO A 19 7.95 -6.78 -8.84
CA PRO A 19 7.80 -6.05 -10.09
C PRO A 19 6.65 -5.04 -10.08
N ILE A 20 5.56 -5.30 -9.35
CA ILE A 20 4.39 -4.42 -9.31
C ILE A 20 4.80 -3.05 -8.76
N PHE A 21 5.54 -3.04 -7.64
CA PHE A 21 5.96 -1.80 -7.00
C PHE A 21 7.10 -1.10 -7.76
N ILE A 22 7.98 -1.87 -8.43
CA ILE A 22 9.01 -1.31 -9.30
C ILE A 22 8.35 -0.52 -10.44
N TRP A 23 7.43 -1.14 -11.18
CA TRP A 23 6.75 -0.49 -12.30
C TRP A 23 5.87 0.67 -11.87
N ASN A 24 5.16 0.56 -10.75
CA ASN A 24 4.39 1.68 -10.21
C ASN A 24 5.30 2.86 -9.82
N GLY A 25 6.45 2.59 -9.21
CA GLY A 25 7.43 3.61 -8.85
C GLY A 25 7.96 4.34 -10.08
N GLU A 26 8.30 3.60 -11.13
CA GLU A 26 8.77 4.16 -12.39
C GLU A 26 7.69 5.01 -13.09
N ALA A 27 6.46 4.50 -13.20
CA ALA A 27 5.35 5.23 -13.80
C ALA A 27 5.07 6.55 -13.07
N ARG A 28 5.09 6.54 -11.73
CA ARG A 28 4.93 7.75 -10.91
C ARG A 28 6.07 8.74 -11.10
N ALA A 29 7.31 8.26 -11.19
CA ALA A 29 8.48 9.13 -11.40
C ALA A 29 8.41 9.85 -12.75
N ARG A 30 8.05 9.13 -13.83
CA ARG A 30 7.90 9.69 -15.18
C ARG A 30 6.73 10.69 -15.27
N ALA A 31 5.58 10.36 -14.67
CA ALA A 31 4.46 11.28 -14.58
C ALA A 31 4.84 12.57 -13.83
N ALA A 32 5.60 12.46 -12.72
CA ALA A 32 6.10 13.63 -11.99
C ALA A 32 7.15 14.45 -12.78
N ALA A 33 7.84 13.84 -13.73
CA ALA A 33 8.72 14.52 -14.68
C ALA A 33 7.96 15.21 -15.84
N GLY A 34 6.63 15.08 -15.90
CA GLY A 34 5.77 15.69 -16.91
C GLY A 34 5.55 14.85 -18.16
N GLU A 35 5.94 13.56 -18.14
CA GLU A 35 5.60 12.63 -19.22
C GLU A 35 4.11 12.27 -19.20
N ASP A 36 3.53 12.02 -20.38
CA ASP A 36 2.18 11.47 -20.53
C ASP A 36 2.21 9.96 -20.28
N ILE A 37 1.75 9.54 -19.10
CA ILE A 37 1.90 8.16 -18.59
C ILE A 37 0.54 7.57 -18.24
N LEU A 38 0.21 6.42 -18.85
CA LEU A 38 -0.87 5.55 -18.40
C LEU A 38 -0.36 4.59 -17.31
N ASN A 39 -0.63 4.90 -16.04
CA ASN A 39 -0.24 4.05 -14.92
C ASN A 39 -1.33 3.00 -14.59
N ALA A 40 -1.19 1.79 -15.14
CA ALA A 40 -2.08 0.65 -14.91
C ALA A 40 -1.45 -0.46 -14.05
N THR A 41 -0.56 -0.10 -13.13
CA THR A 41 0.28 -1.07 -12.39
C THR A 41 -0.34 -1.53 -11.06
N ILE A 42 -1.03 -0.65 -10.34
CA ILE A 42 -1.65 -0.93 -9.03
C ILE A 42 -3.17 -1.04 -9.20
N GLY A 43 -3.77 -2.04 -8.55
CA GLY A 43 -5.22 -2.25 -8.50
C GLY A 43 -5.95 -1.27 -7.58
N ALA A 44 -5.70 0.04 -7.71
CA ALA A 44 -6.43 1.10 -7.03
C ALA A 44 -7.36 1.79 -8.02
N LEU A 45 -8.58 2.11 -7.57
CA LEU A 45 -9.50 2.92 -8.36
C LEU A 45 -9.01 4.36 -8.38
N MET A 46 -8.96 4.94 -9.57
CA MET A 46 -8.53 6.31 -9.82
C MET A 46 -9.70 7.10 -10.38
N ASN A 47 -9.74 8.41 -10.11
CA ASN A 47 -10.60 9.33 -10.81
C ASN A 47 -10.02 9.62 -12.21
N ASP A 48 -10.83 10.16 -13.11
CA ASP A 48 -10.41 10.49 -14.48
C ASP A 48 -9.29 11.54 -14.55
N ASP A 49 -9.12 12.35 -13.49
CA ASP A 49 -8.04 13.33 -13.36
C ASP A 49 -6.71 12.72 -12.84
N GLY A 50 -6.67 11.39 -12.66
CA GLY A 50 -5.49 10.67 -12.18
C GLY A 50 -5.29 10.74 -10.65
N THR A 51 -6.23 11.30 -9.90
CA THR A 51 -6.19 11.27 -8.42
C THR A 51 -6.75 9.96 -7.86
N LEU A 52 -6.36 9.60 -6.64
CA LEU A 52 -6.87 8.38 -5.99
C LEU A 52 -8.38 8.50 -5.73
N GLY A 53 -9.14 7.53 -6.23
CA GLY A 53 -10.57 7.43 -5.97
C GLY A 53 -10.84 7.14 -4.50
N SER A 54 -11.74 7.91 -3.90
CA SER A 54 -12.18 7.68 -2.51
C SER A 54 -13.68 7.85 -2.41
N LEU A 55 -14.33 6.99 -1.63
CA LEU A 55 -15.77 7.08 -1.38
C LEU A 55 -16.01 8.13 -0.28
N PRO A 56 -16.73 9.24 -0.55
CA PRO A 56 -16.94 10.29 0.44
C PRO A 56 -17.57 9.77 1.73
N THR A 57 -18.54 8.86 1.61
CA THR A 57 -19.22 8.23 2.75
C THR A 57 -18.28 7.49 3.69
N VAL A 58 -17.26 6.81 3.14
CA VAL A 58 -16.24 6.10 3.94
C VAL A 58 -15.36 7.10 4.66
N ILE A 59 -14.88 8.13 3.95
CA ILE A 59 -13.99 9.14 4.53
C ILE A 59 -14.70 9.96 5.61
N GLU A 60 -15.95 10.34 5.38
CA GLU A 60 -16.78 11.07 6.34
C GLU A 60 -17.05 10.22 7.58
N THR A 61 -17.44 8.95 7.40
CA THR A 61 -17.64 8.03 8.51
C THR A 61 -16.35 7.85 9.33
N PHE A 62 -15.21 7.69 8.66
CA PHE A 62 -13.91 7.54 9.33
C PHE A 62 -13.54 8.76 10.18
N LYS A 63 -13.83 9.98 9.70
CA LYS A 63 -13.59 11.22 10.44
C LYS A 63 -14.42 11.35 11.72
N THR A 64 -15.51 10.60 11.88
CA THR A 64 -16.32 10.59 13.11
C THR A 64 -15.73 9.72 14.23
N LEU A 65 -14.70 8.93 13.95
CA LEU A 65 -14.13 8.01 14.93
C LEU A 65 -13.40 8.75 16.06
N THR A 66 -13.55 8.24 17.28
CA THR A 66 -12.86 8.78 18.46
C THR A 66 -11.43 8.25 18.57
N GLY A 67 -10.56 8.98 19.29
CA GLY A 67 -9.17 8.57 19.52
C GLY A 67 -9.03 7.10 19.99
N PRO A 68 -9.79 6.63 20.99
CA PRO A 68 -9.75 5.24 21.41
C PRO A 68 -10.17 4.22 20.34
N LYS A 69 -11.10 4.58 19.43
CA LYS A 69 -11.49 3.68 18.31
C LYS A 69 -10.40 3.57 17.23
N VAL A 70 -9.54 4.59 17.08
CA VAL A 70 -8.47 4.61 16.06
C VAL A 70 -7.16 4.07 16.61
N GLY A 71 -6.78 4.46 17.83
CA GLY A 71 -5.49 4.11 18.43
C GLY A 71 -5.54 2.96 19.44
N GLY A 72 -6.73 2.52 19.83
CA GLY A 72 -6.90 1.40 20.76
C GLY A 72 -6.63 0.05 20.09
N TYR A 73 -6.13 -0.91 20.88
CA TYR A 73 -6.00 -2.28 20.41
C TYR A 73 -7.36 -2.91 20.13
N ALA A 74 -7.49 -3.52 18.96
CA ALA A 74 -8.56 -4.48 18.70
C ALA A 74 -8.24 -5.83 19.37
N PRO A 75 -9.26 -6.67 19.65
CA PRO A 75 -9.03 -8.06 20.03
C PRO A 75 -8.22 -8.80 18.97
N ILE A 76 -7.54 -9.89 19.36
CA ILE A 76 -6.76 -10.74 18.44
C ILE A 76 -7.62 -11.23 17.26
N SER A 77 -8.91 -11.51 17.52
CA SER A 77 -9.87 -11.96 16.51
C SER A 77 -10.48 -10.84 15.66
N GLY A 78 -10.10 -9.58 15.89
CA GLY A 78 -10.83 -8.43 15.36
C GLY A 78 -11.99 -7.99 16.24
N LEU A 79 -12.60 -6.85 15.87
CA LEU A 79 -13.75 -6.29 16.58
C LEU A 79 -15.01 -7.09 16.22
N PRO A 80 -15.78 -7.65 17.19
CA PRO A 80 -16.89 -8.57 16.90
C PRO A 80 -18.01 -8.07 15.95
N ALA A 81 -18.10 -6.77 15.72
CA ALA A 81 -19.10 -6.16 14.86
C ALA A 81 -18.67 -6.07 13.38
N TYR A 82 -17.44 -6.47 13.04
CA TYR A 82 -16.84 -6.40 11.71
C TYR A 82 -16.14 -7.72 11.38
#